data_AF-A0A9P1HUV3-F1
#
_entry.id   AF-A0A9P1HUV3-F1
#
_cell.length_a   1.000
_cell.length_b   1.000
_cell.length_c   1.000
_cell.angle_alpha   90.00
_cell.angle_beta   90.00
_cell.angle_gamma   90.00
#
_symmetry.space_group_name_H-M   'P 1'
#
loop_
_entity.id
_entity.type
_entity.pdbx_description
1 polymer ?
#
loop_
_entity_poly.entity_id
_entity_poly.type
_entity_poly.pdbx_seq_one_letter_code
_entity_poly.pdbx_strand_id
1 'polypeptide(L)'
;MGLISPKKSCPIMLLFKFILQIVISTAADASRSVIINTEPRFIHDLVEGDNRSALLSIQLPEEKLKHGDWSLDFKPLRQSMYNVAEVDHALHFKSSAFQYDEVTKYFNISTPIVLKGNRMGKTAYLVHLVRADGTEDSGNDTIRDEYTSEETFDIWVRRSAGSEKLTHYFVMSVVTLIILANIMMGCEIDMNVVVSTIRRPLAPFIGFLTQFVIMPLLAYGIAIFVFMPRGLPSMALGIFITGCSPGGGASNYWTLLLDGNVNLSVTMTFVSTVLSLVMMPLWLSWLGSRFLGGFSSQTQMKVPYANITRSLFVLVLPLLIGVAIQRFKPTWAIRARQVMRPFIIFVLVFVVLFGCISNSYMFYMMSWPAIFGGLLLPWCGFMFGCFASILFRQSPSDVTAIAIETGIQNTGVSIFLLKASFAQPDADIGSVIPVIVACFTPIPLLLGAAVHTMLKMLKKRRQTIVDCEVQKEASVEMLSAANILIPLPEAQS
;
A
#
# COMPACT_ATOMS: atom_id res chain seq x y z
N MET A 1 -48.64 22.76 69.40
CA MET A 1 -47.43 23.47 68.93
C MET A 1 -46.45 22.40 68.44
N GLY A 2 -46.02 22.27 67.19
CA GLY A 2 -46.30 22.98 65.95
C GLY A 2 -45.99 22.05 64.77
N LEU A 3 -46.79 22.19 63.70
CA LEU A 3 -46.68 21.46 62.43
C LEU A 3 -45.42 21.91 61.66
N ILE A 4 -44.58 20.97 61.19
CA ILE A 4 -43.61 21.23 60.13
C ILE A 4 -43.89 20.27 58.98
N SER A 5 -44.48 20.84 57.92
CA SER A 5 -44.74 20.21 56.62
C SER A 5 -43.44 19.78 55.93
N PRO A 6 -43.38 18.63 55.23
CA PRO A 6 -42.25 18.33 54.37
C PRO A 6 -42.29 19.31 53.19
N LYS A 7 -41.32 20.23 53.12
CA LYS A 7 -41.16 21.13 51.97
C LYS A 7 -40.96 20.28 50.71
N LYS A 8 -41.89 20.36 49.75
CA LYS A 8 -41.71 19.86 48.38
C LYS A 8 -40.49 20.57 47.79
N SER A 9 -39.34 19.90 47.74
CA SER A 9 -38.14 20.41 47.10
C SER A 9 -38.43 20.62 45.61
N CYS A 10 -38.28 21.87 45.14
CA CYS A 10 -38.48 22.24 43.74
C CYS A 10 -37.55 21.40 42.84
N PRO A 11 -38.04 20.78 41.75
CA PRO A 11 -37.23 19.90 40.89
C PRO A 11 -35.99 20.58 40.30
N ILE A 12 -36.06 21.90 40.07
CA ILE A 12 -34.91 22.71 39.62
C ILE A 12 -33.80 22.76 40.68
N MET A 13 -34.15 22.80 41.97
CA MET A 13 -33.16 22.84 43.06
C MET A 13 -32.49 21.48 43.28
N LEU A 14 -33.19 20.39 42.99
CA LEU A 14 -32.61 19.03 42.96
C LEU A 14 -31.65 18.86 41.78
N LEU A 15 -32.02 19.36 40.59
CA LEU A 15 -31.15 19.35 39.41
C LEU A 15 -29.86 20.16 39.66
N PHE A 16 -29.98 21.34 40.28
CA PHE A 16 -28.81 22.16 40.62
C PHE A 16 -27.90 21.47 41.64
N LYS A 17 -28.46 20.85 42.68
CA LYS A 17 -27.68 20.04 43.63
C LYS A 17 -26.98 18.85 42.95
N PHE A 18 -27.67 18.18 42.03
CA PHE A 18 -27.10 17.05 41.28
C PHE A 18 -25.96 17.49 40.36
N ILE A 19 -26.12 18.60 39.62
CA ILE A 19 -25.06 19.18 38.79
C ILE A 19 -23.89 19.63 39.66
N LEU A 20 -24.15 20.31 40.79
CA LEU A 20 -23.12 20.74 41.71
C LEU A 20 -22.36 19.53 42.30
N GLN A 21 -23.06 18.45 42.62
CA GLN A 21 -22.46 17.24 43.16
C GLN A 21 -21.66 16.47 42.09
N ILE A 22 -22.11 16.46 40.84
CA ILE A 22 -21.33 15.97 39.70
C ILE A 22 -20.06 16.81 39.54
N VAL A 23 -20.19 18.14 39.50
CA VAL A 23 -19.05 19.05 39.34
C VAL A 23 -18.04 18.88 40.47
N ILE A 24 -18.49 18.79 41.72
CA ILE A 24 -17.65 18.54 42.88
C ILE A 24 -16.99 17.15 42.79
N SER A 25 -17.73 16.11 42.39
CA SER A 25 -17.19 14.76 42.21
C SER A 25 -16.13 14.71 41.11
N THR A 26 -16.39 15.34 39.95
CA THR A 26 -15.44 15.40 38.83
C THR A 26 -14.22 16.25 39.16
N ALA A 27 -14.39 17.33 39.91
CA ALA A 27 -13.26 18.14 40.38
C ALA A 27 -12.42 17.41 41.44
N ALA A 28 -13.07 16.64 42.33
CA ALA A 28 -12.39 15.80 43.30
C ALA A 28 -11.59 14.66 42.64
N ASP A 29 -12.15 14.00 41.61
CA ASP A 29 -11.41 12.98 40.84
C ASP A 29 -10.22 13.57 40.07
N ALA A 30 -10.39 14.74 39.44
CA ALA A 30 -9.29 15.43 38.77
C ALA A 30 -8.17 15.85 39.73
N SER A 31 -8.51 16.22 40.98
CA SER A 31 -7.52 16.55 42.03
C SER A 31 -6.76 15.32 42.57
N ARG A 32 -7.21 14.10 42.24
CA ARG A 32 -6.61 12.84 42.68
C ARG A 32 -5.88 12.07 41.57
N SER A 33 -6.05 12.46 40.30
CA SER A 33 -5.35 11.82 39.19
C SER A 33 -3.87 12.20 39.17
N VAL A 34 -3.03 11.22 38.82
CA VAL A 34 -1.64 11.48 38.44
C VAL A 34 -1.67 12.21 37.11
N ILE A 35 -0.78 13.19 36.90
CA ILE A 35 -0.65 13.85 35.60
C ILE A 35 0.75 13.58 35.11
N ILE A 36 0.85 12.90 33.97
CA ILE A 36 2.10 12.76 33.22
C ILE A 36 1.96 13.70 32.03
N ASN A 37 3.01 14.47 31.77
CA ASN A 37 3.11 15.33 30.60
C ASN A 37 4.52 15.21 30.01
N THR A 38 4.59 15.17 28.69
CA THR A 38 5.85 15.21 27.94
C THR A 38 6.02 16.53 27.19
N GLU A 39 7.23 17.10 27.24
CA GLU A 39 7.63 18.28 26.48
C GLU A 39 8.85 17.97 25.59
N PRO A 40 8.72 18.02 24.25
CA PRO A 40 7.49 18.22 23.48
C PRO A 40 6.53 17.01 23.57
N ARG A 41 5.21 17.24 23.44
CA ARG A 41 4.18 16.18 23.51
C ARG A 41 4.30 15.10 22.42
N PHE A 42 4.93 15.45 21.30
CA PHE A 42 5.11 14.58 20.15
C PHE A 42 6.49 14.80 19.55
N ILE A 43 7.13 13.75 19.06
CA ILE A 43 8.40 13.84 18.34
C ILE A 43 8.21 13.24 16.94
N HIS A 44 8.09 14.10 15.94
CA HIS A 44 7.77 13.67 14.56
C HIS A 44 8.94 13.84 13.57
N ASP A 45 10.11 14.18 14.08
CA ASP A 45 11.32 14.59 13.37
C ASP A 45 12.58 13.94 13.97
N LEU A 46 12.45 12.84 14.71
CA LEU A 46 13.59 12.01 15.13
C LEU A 46 14.21 11.36 13.89
N VAL A 47 15.53 11.39 13.76
CA VAL A 47 16.24 10.82 12.61
C VAL A 47 16.82 9.46 12.99
N GLU A 48 16.78 8.51 12.05
CA GLU A 48 17.39 7.18 12.20
C GLU A 48 18.89 7.29 12.52
N GLY A 49 19.29 6.68 13.65
CA GLY A 49 20.65 6.74 14.19
C GLY A 49 20.90 7.88 15.18
N ASP A 50 20.00 8.87 15.24
CA ASP A 50 20.13 10.03 16.13
C ASP A 50 19.35 9.83 17.44
N ASN A 51 19.75 10.62 18.44
CA ASN A 51 19.11 10.67 19.74
C ASN A 51 18.42 12.02 19.93
N ARG A 52 17.32 12.04 20.69
CA ARG A 52 16.66 13.27 21.10
C ARG A 52 16.18 13.17 22.53
N SER A 53 16.34 14.26 23.28
CA SER A 53 15.78 14.37 24.60
C SER A 53 14.35 14.90 24.56
N ALA A 54 13.48 14.33 25.38
CA ALA A 54 12.22 14.93 25.80
C ALA A 54 12.24 15.13 27.31
N LEU A 55 11.57 16.16 27.79
CA LEU A 55 11.38 16.38 29.22
C LEU A 55 10.08 15.69 29.63
N LEU A 56 10.18 14.71 30.53
CA LEU A 56 9.03 14.08 31.14
C LEU A 56 8.76 14.77 32.48
N SER A 57 7.55 15.29 32.65
CA SER A 57 7.09 15.90 33.88
C SER A 57 5.96 15.07 34.49
N ILE A 58 6.07 14.78 35.77
CA ILE A 58 5.12 13.96 36.52
C ILE A 58 4.63 14.78 37.70
N GLN A 59 3.32 14.87 37.86
CA GLN A 59 2.66 15.54 38.97
C GLN A 59 1.86 14.51 39.77
N LEU A 60 2.23 14.34 41.04
CA LEU A 60 1.62 13.40 41.97
C LEU A 60 0.89 14.13 43.10
N PRO A 61 -0.36 13.78 43.43
CA PRO A 61 -1.01 14.29 44.62
C PRO A 61 -0.29 13.81 45.90
N GLU A 62 -0.30 14.63 46.95
CA GLU A 62 0.34 14.33 48.23
C GLU A 62 -0.08 13.00 48.87
N GLU A 63 -1.34 12.59 48.69
CA GLU A 63 -1.86 11.31 49.20
C GLU A 63 -1.12 10.10 48.63
N LYS A 64 -0.61 10.18 47.40
CA LYS A 64 0.01 9.04 46.69
C LYS A 64 1.50 8.90 46.98
N LEU A 65 2.22 10.00 47.22
CA LEU A 65 3.67 9.98 47.45
C LEU A 65 4.06 9.25 48.76
N LYS A 66 3.14 9.15 49.73
CA LYS A 66 3.39 8.54 51.06
C LYS A 66 3.67 7.03 51.01
N HIS A 67 3.53 6.40 49.85
CA HIS A 67 3.50 4.95 49.70
C HIS A 67 4.75 4.35 49.04
N GLY A 68 5.89 5.03 48.98
CA GLY A 68 7.18 4.39 48.59
C GLY A 68 7.71 4.81 47.22
N ASP A 69 8.81 4.18 46.80
CA ASP A 69 9.55 4.56 45.59
C ASP A 69 8.78 4.21 44.30
N TRP A 70 9.05 4.97 43.23
CA TRP A 70 8.33 4.90 41.96
C TRP A 70 9.27 4.51 40.82
N SER A 71 8.75 3.81 39.83
CA SER A 71 9.44 3.38 38.62
C SER A 71 8.58 3.72 37.41
N LEU A 72 9.22 4.10 36.31
CA LEU A 72 8.52 4.44 35.09
C LEU A 72 8.86 3.42 34.01
N ASP A 73 7.82 2.76 33.53
CA ASP A 73 7.92 1.71 32.51
C ASP A 73 7.34 2.24 31.18
N PHE A 74 8.13 2.10 30.11
CA PHE A 74 7.76 2.53 28.78
C PHE A 74 7.37 1.31 27.96
N LYS A 75 6.07 1.11 27.76
CA LYS A 75 5.57 0.00 26.94
C LYS A 75 5.14 0.50 25.57
N PRO A 76 5.62 -0.09 24.46
CA PRO A 76 5.12 0.27 23.14
C PRO A 76 3.64 -0.12 23.02
N LEU A 77 2.79 0.84 22.62
CA LEU A 77 1.33 0.69 22.50
C LEU A 77 0.92 -0.44 21.54
N ARG A 78 1.76 -0.68 20.53
CA ARG A 78 1.76 -1.88 19.69
C ARG A 78 3.21 -2.29 19.48
N GLN A 79 3.50 -3.58 19.60
CA GLN A 79 4.76 -4.12 19.09
C GLN A 79 4.81 -3.91 17.58
N SER A 80 5.56 -2.90 17.14
CA SER A 80 5.98 -2.80 15.75
C SER A 80 6.88 -4.00 15.44
N MET A 81 6.86 -4.45 14.18
CA MET A 81 7.57 -5.66 13.76
C MET A 81 9.09 -5.58 13.94
N TYR A 82 9.61 -4.37 14.12
CA TYR A 82 11.00 -4.03 14.43
C TYR A 82 11.01 -2.86 15.41
N ASN A 83 12.08 -2.71 16.19
CA ASN A 83 12.22 -1.63 17.15
C ASN A 83 12.42 -0.28 16.40
N VAL A 84 11.40 0.59 16.42
CA VAL A 84 11.39 1.88 15.70
C VAL A 84 12.21 2.91 16.46
N ALA A 85 11.91 3.09 17.74
CA ALA A 85 12.62 3.98 18.65
C ALA A 85 12.73 3.29 19.99
N GLU A 86 13.73 3.65 20.78
CA GLU A 86 13.97 3.07 22.11
C GLU A 86 14.11 4.20 23.13
N VAL A 87 13.51 4.03 24.29
CA VAL A 87 13.64 4.95 25.42
C VAL A 87 14.75 4.43 26.32
N ASP A 88 15.69 5.32 26.68
CA ASP A 88 16.85 4.97 27.49
C ASP A 88 16.43 4.63 28.94
N HIS A 89 16.51 3.33 29.27
CA HIS A 89 16.28 2.67 30.56
C HIS A 89 14.95 2.95 31.32
N ALA A 90 14.57 2.02 32.20
CA ALA A 90 13.51 2.26 33.19
C ALA A 90 14.01 3.30 34.20
N LEU A 91 13.26 4.38 34.39
CA LEU A 91 13.63 5.43 35.32
C LEU A 91 13.09 5.11 36.71
N HIS A 92 13.99 5.01 37.68
CA HIS A 92 13.65 4.80 39.09
C HIS A 92 13.75 6.11 39.87
N PHE A 93 12.65 6.49 40.50
CA PHE A 93 12.53 7.71 41.30
C PHE A 93 12.36 7.37 42.76
N LYS A 94 13.28 7.88 43.59
CA LYS A 94 13.07 7.88 45.04
C LYS A 94 11.98 8.89 45.38
N SER A 95 11.18 8.58 46.39
CA SER A 95 10.11 9.50 46.88
C SER A 95 10.65 10.89 47.24
N SER A 96 11.91 10.97 47.68
CA SER A 96 12.60 12.22 48.03
C SER A 96 13.01 13.11 46.86
N ALA A 97 12.92 12.62 45.61
CA ALA A 97 13.29 13.38 44.43
C ALA A 97 12.18 14.34 43.96
N PHE A 98 10.97 14.19 44.48
CA PHE A 98 9.83 15.03 44.12
C PHE A 98 9.80 16.32 44.92
N GLN A 99 9.57 17.44 44.23
CA GLN A 99 9.46 18.77 44.84
C GLN A 99 7.99 19.15 45.01
N TYR A 100 7.62 19.57 46.22
CA TYR A 100 6.26 20.04 46.48
C TYR A 100 6.06 21.44 45.91
N ASP A 101 5.00 21.61 45.14
CA ASP A 101 4.57 22.92 44.63
C ASP A 101 3.35 23.40 45.43
N GLU A 102 3.54 24.46 46.22
CA GLU A 102 2.50 25.04 47.09
C GLU A 102 1.31 25.62 46.29
N VAL A 103 1.52 25.99 45.02
CA VAL A 103 0.48 26.59 44.17
C VAL A 103 -0.46 25.53 43.62
N THR A 104 0.09 24.44 43.11
CA THR A 104 -0.69 23.35 42.50
C THR A 104 -1.11 22.30 43.52
N LYS A 105 -0.44 22.22 44.69
CA LYS A 105 -0.57 21.16 45.71
C LYS A 105 -0.17 19.77 45.20
N TYR A 106 0.67 19.72 44.15
CA TYR A 106 1.24 18.50 43.61
C TYR A 106 2.73 18.40 43.92
N PHE A 107 3.22 17.17 43.95
CA PHE A 107 4.62 16.81 43.93
C PHE A 107 5.07 16.64 42.49
N ASN A 108 6.02 17.48 42.07
CA ASN A 108 6.48 17.56 40.70
C ASN A 108 7.90 16.97 40.59
N ILE A 109 8.13 16.20 39.53
CA ILE A 109 9.48 15.82 39.09
C ILE A 109 9.56 15.98 37.58
N SER A 110 10.68 16.51 37.11
CA SER A 110 10.96 16.67 35.69
C SER A 110 12.29 16.00 35.38
N THR A 111 12.27 15.01 34.50
CA THR A 111 13.47 14.26 34.11
C THR A 111 13.61 14.17 32.59
N PRO A 112 14.81 14.43 32.05
CA PRO A 112 15.04 14.23 30.63
C PRO A 112 15.08 12.73 30.31
N ILE A 113 14.28 12.32 29.33
CA ILE A 113 14.35 10.99 28.72
C ILE A 113 15.10 11.11 27.40
N VAL A 114 16.02 10.19 27.13
CA VAL A 114 16.71 10.13 25.84
C VAL A 114 16.04 9.08 24.98
N LEU A 115 15.67 9.49 23.77
CA LEU A 115 14.98 8.67 22.79
C LEU A 115 15.92 8.43 21.63
N LYS A 116 16.21 7.16 21.35
CA LYS A 116 17.07 6.75 20.26
C LYS A 116 16.23 6.30 19.07
N GLY A 117 16.41 6.93 17.92
CA GLY A 117 15.77 6.53 16.68
C GLY A 117 16.50 5.34 16.08
N ASN A 118 15.97 4.13 16.23
CA ASN A 118 16.62 2.91 15.76
C ASN A 118 16.37 2.66 14.27
N ARG A 119 15.10 2.71 13.82
CA ARG A 119 14.69 2.45 12.44
C ARG A 119 13.52 3.34 12.02
N MET A 120 13.46 3.70 10.74
CA MET A 120 12.36 4.51 10.20
C MET A 120 11.00 3.83 10.41
N GLY A 121 10.03 4.58 10.93
CA GLY A 121 8.72 4.05 11.28
C GLY A 121 7.95 4.97 12.21
N LYS A 122 6.80 4.47 12.70
CA LYS A 122 5.99 5.13 13.73
C LYS A 122 5.80 4.20 14.90
N THR A 123 5.94 4.73 16.10
CA THR A 123 5.65 4.04 17.35
C THR A 123 4.99 5.01 18.32
N ALA A 124 4.24 4.47 19.28
CA ALA A 124 3.70 5.22 20.39
C ALA A 124 4.05 4.47 21.67
N TYR A 125 4.49 5.19 22.69
CA TYR A 125 4.78 4.62 24.00
C TYR A 125 3.67 4.96 24.98
N LEU A 126 3.16 3.93 25.65
CA LEU A 126 2.40 4.07 26.88
C LEU A 126 3.37 4.24 28.03
N VAL A 127 3.20 5.33 28.76
CA VAL A 127 3.99 5.63 29.95
C VAL A 127 3.23 5.12 31.17
N HIS A 128 3.76 4.06 31.79
CA HIS A 128 3.20 3.52 33.03
C HIS A 128 4.04 3.97 34.22
N LEU A 129 3.40 4.64 35.17
CA LEU A 129 3.99 4.88 36.48
C LEU A 129 3.65 3.70 37.40
N VAL A 130 4.66 2.98 37.85
CA VAL A 130 4.55 1.77 38.69
C VAL A 130 5.31 1.98 39.99
N ARG A 131 4.95 1.27 41.04
CA ARG A 131 5.69 1.29 42.32
C ARG A 131 6.96 0.42 42.22
N ALA A 132 8.05 0.85 42.85
CA ALA A 132 9.36 0.21 42.73
C ALA A 132 9.58 -0.97 43.70
N ASP A 133 8.73 -1.17 44.72
CA ASP A 133 8.80 -2.33 45.62
C ASP A 133 8.09 -3.55 45.03
N GLY A 134 8.79 -4.27 44.16
CA GLY A 134 8.30 -5.56 43.69
C GLY A 134 8.12 -6.55 44.85
N THR A 135 6.90 -6.73 45.36
CA THR A 135 6.46 -8.06 45.75
C THR A 135 6.11 -8.80 44.47
N GLU A 136 7.04 -9.65 44.02
CA GLU A 136 6.75 -10.80 43.16
C GLU A 136 5.81 -11.76 43.93
N ASP A 137 4.53 -11.42 44.07
CA ASP A 137 3.56 -12.42 44.46
C ASP A 137 3.14 -13.19 43.21
N SER A 138 3.66 -14.42 43.18
CA SER A 138 3.33 -15.48 42.26
C SER A 138 1.81 -15.56 42.01
N GLY A 139 1.40 -15.38 40.76
CA GLY A 139 0.26 -16.12 40.22
C GLY A 139 -1.09 -15.42 40.10
N ASN A 140 -1.22 -14.10 40.19
CA ASN A 140 -2.47 -13.44 39.82
C ASN A 140 -2.26 -12.03 39.21
N ASP A 141 -2.73 -11.85 37.98
CA ASP A 141 -2.70 -10.63 37.14
C ASP A 141 -3.47 -9.40 37.73
N THR A 142 -3.76 -9.36 39.03
CA THR A 142 -4.80 -8.47 39.61
C THR A 142 -4.28 -7.31 40.48
N ILE A 143 -2.96 -7.12 40.63
CA ILE A 143 -2.39 -5.98 41.40
C ILE A 143 -1.61 -4.98 40.49
N ARG A 144 -1.73 -5.10 39.16
CA ARG A 144 -1.18 -4.11 38.22
C ARG A 144 -2.10 -2.92 37.95
N ASP A 145 -3.32 -2.97 38.46
CA ASP A 145 -4.33 -1.94 38.31
C ASP A 145 -4.31 -1.03 39.54
N GLU A 146 -3.72 0.17 39.47
CA GLU A 146 -4.36 1.29 40.18
C GLU A 146 -3.95 2.72 39.82
N TYR A 147 -2.90 3.01 39.04
CA TYR A 147 -2.57 4.42 38.72
C TYR A 147 -2.07 4.64 37.29
N THR A 148 -2.84 4.17 36.30
CA THR A 148 -2.51 4.37 34.88
C THR A 148 -3.04 5.72 34.40
N SER A 149 -2.17 6.72 34.30
CA SER A 149 -2.42 7.82 33.37
C SER A 149 -1.97 7.34 32.00
N GLU A 150 -2.90 6.94 31.14
CA GLU A 150 -2.61 6.51 29.77
C GLU A 150 -2.27 7.72 28.90
N GLU A 151 -1.16 8.40 29.17
CA GLU A 151 -0.61 9.37 28.23
C GLU A 151 0.19 8.60 27.17
N THR A 152 -0.21 8.77 25.91
CA THR A 152 0.49 8.18 24.77
C THR A 152 1.50 9.16 24.22
N PHE A 153 2.75 8.73 24.13
CA PHE A 153 3.83 9.53 23.59
C PHE A 153 4.18 9.07 22.17
N ASP A 154 3.79 9.87 21.15
CA ASP A 154 3.97 9.52 19.74
C ASP A 154 5.37 9.88 19.23
N ILE A 155 6.01 8.92 18.57
CA ILE A 155 7.36 9.05 18.02
C ILE A 155 7.37 8.61 16.56
N TRP A 156 7.79 9.50 15.66
CA TRP A 156 8.04 9.19 14.25
C TRP A 156 9.53 9.31 13.98
N VAL A 157 10.10 8.22 13.49
CA VAL A 157 11.50 8.17 13.07
C VAL A 157 11.53 8.35 11.56
N ARG A 158 12.22 9.39 11.11
CA ARG A 158 12.53 9.72 9.72
C ARG A 158 13.87 9.10 9.33
N ARG A 159 14.14 9.10 8.03
CA ARG A 159 15.38 8.55 7.48
C ARG A 159 16.57 9.45 7.76
N SER A 160 17.76 8.86 7.84
CA SER A 160 19.02 9.61 7.86
C SER A 160 19.14 10.53 6.63
N ALA A 161 19.66 11.74 6.83
CA ALA A 161 19.75 12.78 5.80
C ALA A 161 20.50 12.33 4.51
N GLY A 162 21.51 11.45 4.63
CA GLY A 162 22.21 10.89 3.47
C GLY A 162 21.32 9.94 2.64
N SER A 163 20.56 9.09 3.32
CA SER A 163 19.60 8.14 2.74
C SER A 163 18.40 8.85 2.10
N GLU A 164 17.95 9.94 2.73
CA GLU A 164 16.90 10.81 2.20
C GLU A 164 17.33 11.51 0.90
N LYS A 165 18.52 12.11 0.85
CA LYS A 165 19.06 12.73 -0.38
C LYS A 165 19.16 11.73 -1.53
N LEU A 166 19.70 10.54 -1.26
CA LEU A 166 19.81 9.48 -2.27
C LEU A 166 18.42 9.09 -2.82
N THR A 167 17.43 9.00 -1.95
CA THR A 167 16.05 8.71 -2.35
C THR A 167 15.42 9.86 -3.11
N HIS A 168 15.72 11.10 -2.76
CA HIS A 168 15.23 12.25 -3.51
C HIS A 168 15.75 12.21 -4.96
N TYR A 169 17.03 11.92 -5.16
CA TYR A 169 17.59 11.70 -6.50
C TYR A 169 16.97 10.50 -7.22
N PHE A 170 16.70 9.41 -6.52
CA PHE A 170 15.96 8.26 -7.05
C PHE A 170 14.54 8.65 -7.50
N VAL A 171 13.78 9.35 -6.66
CA VAL A 171 12.40 9.76 -7.01
C VAL A 171 12.41 10.70 -8.21
N MET A 172 13.30 11.71 -8.22
CA MET A 172 13.40 12.66 -9.35
C MET A 172 13.80 11.98 -10.66
N SER A 173 14.74 11.02 -10.61
CA SER A 173 15.10 10.24 -11.79
C SER A 173 13.95 9.36 -12.27
N VAL A 174 13.28 8.63 -11.36
CA VAL A 174 12.10 7.81 -11.70
C VAL A 174 10.97 8.63 -12.31
N VAL A 175 10.67 9.82 -11.76
CA VAL A 175 9.66 10.72 -12.33
C VAL A 175 10.02 11.12 -13.75
N THR A 176 11.29 11.49 -13.99
CA THR A 176 11.78 11.83 -15.33
C THR A 176 11.62 10.65 -16.29
N LEU A 177 11.98 9.44 -15.85
CA LEU A 177 11.84 8.22 -16.65
C LEU A 177 10.38 7.87 -16.94
N ILE A 178 9.46 8.05 -15.97
CA ILE A 178 8.02 7.82 -16.16
C ILE A 178 7.45 8.83 -17.17
N ILE A 179 7.82 10.11 -17.09
CA ILE A 179 7.39 11.13 -18.05
C ILE A 179 7.84 10.75 -19.46
N LEU A 180 9.10 10.37 -19.63
CA LEU A 180 9.64 9.91 -20.92
C LEU A 180 8.94 8.64 -21.42
N ALA A 181 8.72 7.66 -20.53
CA ALA A 181 8.01 6.43 -20.84
C ALA A 181 6.59 6.71 -21.34
N ASN A 182 5.86 7.61 -20.67
CA ASN A 182 4.50 7.99 -21.03
C ASN A 182 4.45 8.70 -22.39
N ILE A 183 5.42 9.57 -22.71
CA ILE A 183 5.53 10.19 -24.05
C ILE A 183 5.79 9.12 -25.12
N MET A 184 6.73 8.21 -24.88
CA MET A 184 7.04 7.14 -25.84
C MET A 184 5.85 6.20 -26.06
N MET A 185 5.14 5.84 -24.99
CA MET A 185 3.89 5.07 -25.08
C MET A 185 2.84 5.84 -25.88
N GLY A 186 2.67 7.14 -25.64
CA GLY A 186 1.78 7.99 -26.43
C GLY A 186 2.10 7.99 -27.93
N CYS A 187 3.38 7.97 -28.30
CA CYS A 187 3.83 7.88 -29.70
C CYS A 187 3.50 6.53 -30.38
N GLU A 188 3.22 5.49 -29.60
CA GLU A 188 2.87 4.15 -30.11
C GLU A 188 1.37 4.01 -30.40
N ILE A 189 0.51 4.71 -29.64
CA ILE A 189 -0.96 4.57 -29.68
C ILE A 189 -1.57 5.08 -30.97
N ASP A 190 -2.01 4.20 -31.88
CA ASP A 190 -2.77 4.60 -33.07
C ASP A 190 -4.23 4.93 -32.71
N MET A 191 -4.59 6.20 -32.86
CA MET A 191 -5.94 6.68 -32.57
C MET A 191 -7.04 6.04 -33.43
N ASN A 192 -6.74 5.58 -34.64
CA ASN A 192 -7.72 4.87 -35.46
C ASN A 192 -8.05 3.49 -34.88
N VAL A 193 -7.04 2.82 -34.33
CA VAL A 193 -7.19 1.53 -33.64
C VAL A 193 -7.98 1.73 -32.34
N VAL A 194 -7.68 2.78 -31.57
CA VAL A 194 -8.44 3.12 -30.36
C VAL A 194 -9.91 3.35 -30.67
N VAL A 195 -10.22 4.18 -31.66
CA VAL A 195 -11.61 4.49 -32.04
C VAL A 195 -12.34 3.24 -32.55
N SER A 196 -11.70 2.43 -33.40
CA SER A 196 -12.31 1.20 -33.93
C SER A 196 -12.55 0.15 -32.83
N THR A 197 -11.68 0.09 -31.82
CA THR A 197 -11.84 -0.79 -30.66
C THR A 197 -12.99 -0.33 -29.75
N ILE A 198 -13.08 0.98 -29.47
CA ILE A 198 -14.18 1.54 -28.64
C ILE A 198 -15.55 1.37 -29.32
N ARG A 199 -15.61 1.33 -30.66
CA ARG A 199 -16.85 1.02 -31.40
C ARG A 199 -17.38 -0.40 -31.16
N ARG A 200 -16.56 -1.29 -30.59
CA ARG A 200 -16.98 -2.63 -30.11
C ARG A 200 -16.96 -2.60 -28.57
N PRO A 201 -17.98 -2.00 -27.93
CA PRO A 201 -17.84 -1.48 -26.57
C PRO A 201 -17.75 -2.55 -25.49
N LEU A 202 -18.21 -3.78 -25.75
CA LEU A 202 -18.34 -4.80 -24.70
C LEU A 202 -17.00 -5.13 -24.02
N ALA A 203 -15.94 -5.41 -24.79
CA ALA A 203 -14.63 -5.72 -24.23
C ALA A 203 -13.97 -4.53 -23.50
N PRO A 204 -13.87 -3.32 -24.09
CA PRO A 204 -13.37 -2.13 -23.38
C PRO A 204 -14.20 -1.78 -22.13
N PHE A 205 -15.51 -1.99 -22.15
CA PHE A 205 -16.39 -1.74 -21.01
C PHE A 205 -16.14 -2.72 -19.87
N ILE A 206 -15.93 -4.01 -20.17
CA ILE A 206 -15.51 -5.00 -19.17
C ILE A 206 -14.18 -4.58 -18.57
N GLY A 207 -13.20 -4.20 -19.39
CA GLY A 207 -11.91 -3.69 -18.92
C GLY A 207 -12.04 -2.46 -18.01
N PHE A 208 -12.93 -1.52 -18.35
CA PHE A 208 -13.23 -0.38 -17.49
C PHE A 208 -13.81 -0.79 -16.13
N LEU A 209 -14.78 -1.72 -16.12
CA LEU A 209 -15.39 -2.22 -14.88
C LEU A 209 -14.39 -2.99 -14.03
N THR A 210 -13.58 -3.85 -14.63
CA THR A 210 -12.57 -4.62 -13.88
C THR A 210 -11.50 -3.69 -13.32
N GLN A 211 -11.08 -2.66 -14.09
CA GLN A 211 -10.05 -1.72 -13.70
C GLN A 211 -10.48 -0.72 -12.62
N PHE A 212 -11.68 -0.14 -12.73
CA PHE A 212 -12.10 0.95 -11.84
C PHE A 212 -13.24 0.61 -10.90
N VAL A 213 -13.75 -0.62 -10.93
CA VAL A 213 -14.71 -1.11 -9.94
C VAL A 213 -14.12 -2.30 -9.19
N ILE A 214 -13.77 -3.38 -9.90
CA ILE A 214 -13.30 -4.60 -9.24
C ILE A 214 -11.96 -4.37 -8.54
N MET A 215 -10.98 -3.78 -9.22
CA MET A 215 -9.64 -3.59 -8.64
C MET A 215 -9.61 -2.69 -7.39
N PRO A 216 -10.26 -1.51 -7.35
CA PRO A 216 -10.37 -0.72 -6.13
C PRO A 216 -11.08 -1.45 -4.99
N LEU A 217 -12.14 -2.22 -5.29
CA LEU A 217 -12.87 -3.01 -4.28
C LEU A 217 -12.03 -4.16 -3.74
N LEU A 218 -11.27 -4.85 -4.60
CA LEU A 218 -10.31 -5.88 -4.18
C LEU A 218 -9.24 -5.27 -3.28
N ALA A 219 -8.63 -4.17 -3.70
CA ALA A 219 -7.60 -3.50 -2.91
C ALA A 219 -8.15 -3.00 -1.56
N TYR A 220 -9.39 -2.48 -1.53
CA TYR A 220 -10.07 -2.12 -0.30
C TYR A 220 -10.30 -3.34 0.61
N GLY A 221 -10.78 -4.46 0.05
CA GLY A 221 -10.93 -5.71 0.79
C GLY A 221 -9.61 -6.18 1.41
N ILE A 222 -8.54 -6.22 0.61
CA ILE A 222 -7.22 -6.62 1.10
C ILE A 222 -6.73 -5.64 2.18
N ALA A 223 -6.94 -4.33 2.00
CA ALA A 223 -6.60 -3.31 2.98
C ALA A 223 -7.28 -3.56 4.35
N ILE A 224 -8.58 -3.85 4.35
CA ILE A 224 -9.38 -4.08 5.56
C ILE A 224 -9.10 -5.43 6.22
N PHE A 225 -8.83 -6.49 5.46
CA PHE A 225 -8.63 -7.84 6.03
C PHE A 225 -7.18 -8.16 6.34
N VAL A 226 -6.22 -7.64 5.57
CA VAL A 226 -4.79 -7.96 5.73
C VAL A 226 -4.08 -6.91 6.57
N PHE A 227 -4.29 -5.62 6.30
CA PHE A 227 -3.45 -4.55 6.87
C PHE A 227 -4.05 -3.88 8.11
N MET A 228 -5.32 -3.47 8.07
CA MET A 228 -5.95 -2.73 9.17
C MET A 228 -5.96 -3.48 10.51
N PRO A 229 -6.29 -4.80 10.60
CA PRO A 229 -6.29 -5.53 11.87
C PRO A 229 -4.89 -5.65 12.48
N ARG A 230 -3.86 -5.51 11.65
CA ARG A 230 -2.45 -5.57 12.03
C ARG A 230 -1.84 -4.19 12.30
N GLY A 231 -2.65 -3.13 12.25
CA GLY A 231 -2.18 -1.78 12.52
C GLY A 231 -1.24 -1.21 11.46
N LEU A 232 -1.43 -1.57 10.19
CA LEU A 232 -0.59 -1.13 9.06
C LEU A 232 -1.34 -0.18 8.11
N PRO A 233 -1.88 0.97 8.58
CA PRO A 233 -2.72 1.86 7.76
C PRO A 233 -1.98 2.45 6.56
N SER A 234 -0.69 2.76 6.69
CA SER A 234 0.11 3.31 5.57
C SER A 234 0.29 2.29 4.44
N MET A 235 0.45 0.99 4.77
CA MET A 235 0.46 -0.09 3.77
C MET A 235 -0.93 -0.35 3.18
N ALA A 236 -1.99 -0.23 4.00
CA ALA A 236 -3.38 -0.30 3.56
C ALA A 236 -3.70 0.79 2.52
N LEU A 237 -3.21 2.01 2.75
CA LEU A 237 -3.29 3.10 1.78
C LEU A 237 -2.48 2.78 0.52
N GLY A 238 -1.28 2.22 0.68
CA GLY A 238 -0.41 1.82 -0.43
C GLY A 238 -1.06 0.80 -1.37
N ILE A 239 -1.68 -0.24 -0.82
CA ILE A 239 -2.40 -1.23 -1.65
C ILE A 239 -3.65 -0.63 -2.29
N PHE A 240 -4.40 0.19 -1.55
CA PHE A 240 -5.61 0.82 -2.07
C PHE A 240 -5.32 1.75 -3.24
N ILE A 241 -4.30 2.61 -3.13
CA ILE A 241 -3.83 3.46 -4.24
C ILE A 241 -3.38 2.60 -5.42
N THR A 242 -2.67 1.49 -5.17
CA THR A 242 -2.24 0.57 -6.23
C THR A 242 -3.41 -0.03 -7.00
N GLY A 243 -4.50 -0.41 -6.33
CA GLY A 243 -5.70 -0.92 -6.98
C GLY A 243 -6.55 0.16 -7.67
N CYS A 244 -6.41 1.43 -7.27
CA CYS A 244 -7.07 2.55 -7.95
C CYS A 244 -6.32 3.03 -9.20
N SER A 245 -5.04 2.69 -9.30
CA SER A 245 -4.19 3.08 -10.43
C SER A 245 -4.71 2.52 -11.76
N PRO A 246 -4.37 3.16 -12.89
CA PRO A 246 -4.67 2.62 -14.20
C PRO A 246 -3.83 1.38 -14.53
N GLY A 247 -4.18 0.71 -15.63
CA GLY A 247 -3.41 -0.42 -16.16
C GLY A 247 -1.95 -0.03 -16.43
N GLY A 248 -1.03 -0.97 -16.20
CA GLY A 248 0.40 -0.75 -16.39
C GLY A 248 0.84 -1.07 -17.81
N GLY A 249 1.65 -0.22 -18.45
CA GLY A 249 2.08 -0.41 -19.86
C GLY A 249 2.85 -1.72 -20.15
N ALA A 250 3.30 -2.44 -19.12
CA ALA A 250 3.83 -3.80 -19.27
C ALA A 250 2.77 -4.81 -19.75
N SER A 251 1.48 -4.55 -19.54
CA SER A 251 0.36 -5.39 -20.00
C SER A 251 0.35 -5.60 -21.50
N ASN A 252 0.74 -4.59 -22.29
CA ASN A 252 0.80 -4.67 -23.75
C ASN A 252 1.77 -5.77 -24.22
N TYR A 253 2.94 -5.86 -23.59
CA TYR A 253 3.96 -6.86 -23.92
C TYR A 253 3.55 -8.26 -23.49
N TRP A 254 2.99 -8.40 -22.29
CA TRP A 254 2.48 -9.69 -21.81
C TRP A 254 1.30 -10.19 -22.64
N THR A 255 0.41 -9.29 -23.06
CA THR A 255 -0.69 -9.61 -23.98
C THR A 255 -0.15 -10.12 -25.32
N LEU A 256 0.88 -9.47 -25.87
CA LEU A 256 1.53 -9.94 -27.10
C LEU A 256 2.19 -11.32 -26.90
N LEU A 257 2.90 -11.52 -25.78
CA LEU A 257 3.60 -12.78 -25.50
C LEU A 257 2.64 -13.97 -25.32
N LEU A 258 1.45 -13.71 -24.79
CA LEU A 258 0.40 -14.71 -24.54
C LEU A 258 -0.62 -14.82 -25.68
N ASP A 259 -0.27 -14.37 -26.89
CA ASP A 259 -1.11 -14.41 -28.10
C ASP A 259 -2.51 -13.75 -27.89
N GLY A 260 -2.59 -12.71 -27.05
CA GLY A 260 -3.80 -11.94 -26.76
C GLY A 260 -4.05 -10.77 -27.71
N ASN A 261 -5.20 -10.10 -27.55
CA ASN A 261 -5.56 -8.94 -28.37
C ASN A 261 -4.81 -7.68 -27.93
N VAL A 262 -3.67 -7.40 -28.57
CA VAL A 262 -2.80 -6.25 -28.28
C VAL A 262 -3.50 -4.91 -28.52
N ASN A 263 -4.31 -4.80 -29.58
CA ASN A 263 -5.04 -3.56 -29.88
C ASN A 263 -6.02 -3.20 -28.76
N LEU A 264 -6.68 -4.22 -28.20
CA LEU A 264 -7.58 -4.07 -27.07
C LEU A 264 -6.80 -3.67 -25.80
N SER A 265 -5.70 -4.35 -25.47
CA SER A 265 -4.85 -4.01 -24.30
C SER A 265 -4.38 -2.55 -24.37
N VAL A 266 -3.74 -2.14 -25.47
CA VAL A 266 -3.26 -0.76 -25.65
C VAL A 266 -4.40 0.26 -25.52
N THR A 267 -5.58 -0.04 -26.08
CA THR A 267 -6.76 0.82 -25.95
C THR A 267 -7.23 0.94 -24.51
N MET A 268 -7.32 -0.17 -23.78
CA MET A 268 -7.73 -0.18 -22.37
C MET A 268 -6.72 0.55 -21.48
N THR A 269 -5.41 0.36 -21.69
CA THR A 269 -4.38 1.07 -20.93
C THR A 269 -4.42 2.57 -21.18
N PHE A 270 -4.59 2.98 -22.44
CA PHE A 270 -4.73 4.39 -22.80
C PHE A 270 -5.96 5.02 -22.14
N VAL A 271 -7.14 4.40 -22.32
CA VAL A 271 -8.40 4.91 -21.77
C VAL A 271 -8.35 4.92 -20.25
N SER A 272 -7.84 3.88 -19.61
CA SER A 272 -7.71 3.85 -18.14
C SER A 272 -6.73 4.90 -17.64
N THR A 273 -5.61 5.13 -18.32
CA THR A 273 -4.66 6.17 -17.93
C THR A 273 -5.29 7.56 -17.98
N VAL A 274 -6.08 7.86 -19.01
CA VAL A 274 -6.80 9.14 -19.09
C VAL A 274 -7.89 9.25 -18.02
N LEU A 275 -8.69 8.19 -17.82
CA LEU A 275 -9.76 8.16 -16.83
C LEU A 275 -9.24 8.19 -15.39
N SER A 276 -7.99 7.78 -15.14
CA SER A 276 -7.38 7.81 -13.80
C SER A 276 -7.36 9.21 -13.18
N LEU A 277 -7.30 10.27 -14.01
CA LEU A 277 -7.39 11.67 -13.57
C LEU A 277 -8.63 11.96 -12.71
N VAL A 278 -9.73 11.24 -12.99
CA VAL A 278 -11.02 11.42 -12.33
C VAL A 278 -11.28 10.26 -11.37
N MET A 279 -11.06 9.02 -11.79
CA MET A 279 -11.41 7.84 -10.99
C MET A 279 -10.55 7.70 -9.73
N MET A 280 -9.24 8.00 -9.79
CA MET A 280 -8.38 7.90 -8.60
C MET A 280 -8.79 8.89 -7.49
N PRO A 281 -8.94 10.20 -7.76
CA PRO A 281 -9.43 11.13 -6.73
C PRO A 281 -10.81 10.77 -6.19
N LEU A 282 -11.72 10.25 -7.02
CA LEU A 282 -13.05 9.80 -6.59
C LEU A 282 -12.98 8.63 -5.60
N TRP A 283 -12.16 7.61 -5.89
CA TRP A 283 -12.01 6.49 -4.97
C TRP A 283 -11.29 6.89 -3.68
N LEU A 284 -10.28 7.75 -3.76
CA LEU A 284 -9.57 8.26 -2.59
C LEU A 284 -10.47 9.14 -1.72
N SER A 285 -11.38 9.92 -2.32
CA SER A 285 -12.32 10.72 -1.54
C SER A 285 -13.39 9.88 -0.86
N TRP A 286 -13.83 8.81 -1.50
CA TRP A 286 -14.87 7.95 -0.97
C TRP A 286 -14.39 6.99 0.12
N LEU A 287 -13.28 6.28 -0.13
CA LEU A 287 -12.78 5.22 0.77
C LEU A 287 -11.39 5.49 1.34
N GLY A 288 -10.61 6.39 0.74
CA GLY A 288 -9.22 6.65 1.14
C GLY A 288 -9.07 7.24 2.54
N SER A 289 -10.06 8.00 3.02
CA SER A 289 -10.07 8.57 4.39
C SER A 289 -9.98 7.53 5.50
N ARG A 290 -10.45 6.29 5.25
CA ARG A 290 -10.41 5.18 6.22
C ARG A 290 -8.99 4.68 6.50
N PHE A 291 -8.05 4.93 5.60
CA PHE A 291 -6.66 4.49 5.73
C PHE A 291 -5.72 5.59 6.25
N LEU A 292 -6.25 6.78 6.51
CA LEU A 292 -5.49 7.94 6.99
C LEU A 292 -5.60 8.17 8.50
N GLY A 293 -6.23 7.24 9.23
CA GLY A 293 -6.17 7.22 10.69
C GLY A 293 -4.74 6.97 11.16
N GLY A 294 -4.14 7.96 11.82
CA GLY A 294 -2.86 7.80 12.50
C GLY A 294 -2.91 6.81 13.67
N PHE A 295 -1.75 6.53 14.27
CA PHE A 295 -1.61 5.65 15.44
C PHE A 295 -2.34 6.18 16.69
N SER A 296 -2.53 7.49 16.78
CA SER A 296 -3.36 8.15 17.78
C SER A 296 -4.59 8.80 17.13
N SER A 297 -5.74 8.70 17.80
CA SER A 297 -7.07 9.16 17.38
C SER A 297 -7.14 10.67 17.05
N GLN A 298 -6.12 11.44 17.44
CA GLN A 298 -6.05 12.89 17.26
C GLN A 298 -5.34 13.32 15.96
N THR A 299 -4.59 12.44 15.29
CA THR A 299 -3.87 12.78 14.05
C THR A 299 -4.63 12.31 12.82
N GLN A 300 -5.70 13.04 12.47
CA GLN A 300 -6.45 12.85 11.22
C GLN A 300 -5.68 13.53 10.07
N MET A 301 -4.93 12.76 9.28
CA MET A 301 -4.34 13.29 8.04
C MET A 301 -5.43 13.51 7.01
N LYS A 302 -5.61 14.75 6.55
CA LYS A 302 -6.49 15.05 5.42
C LYS A 302 -5.84 14.56 4.11
N VAL A 303 -6.63 13.90 3.26
CA VAL A 303 -6.19 13.52 1.90
C VAL A 303 -5.79 14.79 1.15
N PRO A 304 -4.55 14.92 0.66
CA PRO A 304 -4.10 16.12 -0.04
C PRO A 304 -4.54 16.07 -1.51
N TYR A 305 -5.83 16.25 -1.76
CA TYR A 305 -6.47 16.14 -3.08
C TYR A 305 -5.81 17.04 -4.14
N ALA A 306 -5.36 18.24 -3.76
CA ALA A 306 -4.65 19.14 -4.67
C ALA A 306 -3.33 18.54 -5.16
N ASN A 307 -2.56 17.91 -4.27
CA ASN A 307 -1.30 17.26 -4.63
C ASN A 307 -1.57 16.01 -5.48
N ILE A 308 -2.57 15.21 -5.12
CA ILE A 308 -2.99 14.03 -5.88
C ILE A 308 -3.36 14.41 -7.31
N THR A 309 -4.23 15.42 -7.46
CA THR A 309 -4.69 15.89 -8.77
C THR A 309 -3.51 16.41 -9.59
N ARG A 310 -2.64 17.24 -8.99
CA ARG A 310 -1.43 17.75 -9.65
C ARG A 310 -0.51 16.61 -10.11
N SER A 311 -0.26 15.63 -9.26
CA SER A 311 0.57 14.46 -9.59
C SER A 311 -0.01 13.66 -10.77
N LEU A 312 -1.33 13.46 -10.79
CA LEU A 312 -1.98 12.77 -11.91
C LEU A 312 -1.85 13.55 -13.22
N PHE A 313 -1.98 14.89 -13.20
CA PHE A 313 -1.73 15.71 -14.39
C PHE A 313 -0.28 15.58 -14.90
N VAL A 314 0.70 15.59 -14.00
CA VAL A 314 2.12 15.40 -14.35
C VAL A 314 2.36 14.04 -15.03
N LEU A 315 1.56 13.03 -14.71
CA LEU A 315 1.67 11.69 -15.28
C LEU A 315 0.92 11.51 -16.61
N VAL A 316 -0.29 12.06 -16.72
CA VAL A 316 -1.17 11.85 -17.90
C VAL A 316 -0.86 12.82 -19.04
N LEU A 317 -0.50 14.06 -18.73
CA LEU A 317 -0.21 15.07 -19.76
C LEU A 317 0.92 14.64 -20.72
N PRO A 318 2.05 14.05 -20.28
CA PRO A 318 3.10 13.56 -21.18
C PRO A 318 2.60 12.49 -22.16
N LEU A 319 1.68 11.62 -21.74
CA LEU A 319 1.07 10.62 -22.63
C LEU A 319 0.23 11.30 -23.72
N LEU A 320 -0.55 12.32 -23.38
CA LEU A 320 -1.31 13.10 -24.37
C LEU A 320 -0.39 13.86 -25.33
N ILE A 321 0.76 14.34 -24.86
CA ILE A 321 1.79 14.94 -25.71
C ILE A 321 2.34 13.89 -26.71
N GLY A 322 2.64 12.68 -26.26
CA GLY A 322 3.08 11.58 -27.13
C GLY A 322 2.06 11.26 -28.23
N VAL A 323 0.78 11.19 -27.87
CA VAL A 323 -0.33 11.03 -28.82
C VAL A 323 -0.38 12.18 -29.83
N ALA A 324 -0.21 13.42 -29.37
CA ALA A 324 -0.18 14.58 -30.25
C ALA A 324 1.02 14.52 -31.22
N ILE A 325 2.20 14.10 -30.75
CA ILE A 325 3.39 13.89 -31.59
C ILE A 325 3.10 12.84 -32.66
N GLN A 326 2.45 11.74 -32.31
CA GLN A 326 2.06 10.71 -33.27
C GLN A 326 1.18 11.28 -34.39
N ARG A 327 0.20 12.10 -34.04
CA ARG A 327 -0.75 12.69 -34.98
C ARG A 327 -0.12 13.77 -35.88
N PHE A 328 0.69 14.67 -35.32
CA PHE A 328 1.20 15.84 -36.03
C PHE A 328 2.59 15.63 -36.65
N LYS A 329 3.40 14.71 -36.12
CA LYS A 329 4.79 14.46 -36.54
C LYS A 329 5.10 12.95 -36.55
N PRO A 330 4.50 12.15 -37.45
CA PRO A 330 4.64 10.69 -37.45
C PRO A 330 6.09 10.20 -37.59
N THR A 331 6.95 10.95 -38.29
CA THR A 331 8.39 10.62 -38.41
C THR A 331 9.10 10.62 -37.06
N TRP A 332 8.72 11.51 -36.13
CA TRP A 332 9.27 11.55 -34.78
C TRP A 332 8.76 10.38 -33.94
N ALA A 333 7.48 10.03 -34.08
CA ALA A 333 6.90 8.88 -33.39
C ALA A 333 7.56 7.56 -33.81
N ILE A 334 7.91 7.39 -35.09
CA ILE A 334 8.66 6.20 -35.56
C ILE A 334 10.04 6.10 -34.89
N ARG A 335 10.77 7.22 -34.79
CA ARG A 335 12.06 7.24 -34.08
C ARG A 335 11.91 6.94 -32.59
N ALA A 336 10.89 7.49 -31.93
CA ALA A 336 10.59 7.22 -30.54
C ALA A 336 10.33 5.71 -30.29
N ARG A 337 9.59 5.04 -31.19
CA ARG A 337 9.35 3.58 -31.10
C ARG A 337 10.63 2.76 -31.23
N GLN A 338 11.59 3.18 -32.05
CA GLN A 338 12.88 2.50 -32.17
C GLN A 338 13.70 2.58 -30.87
N VAL A 339 13.62 3.71 -30.17
CA VAL A 339 14.32 3.94 -28.88
C VAL A 339 13.59 3.29 -27.69
N MET A 340 12.29 3.03 -27.81
CA MET A 340 11.46 2.53 -26.71
C MET A 340 11.95 1.17 -26.16
N ARG A 341 12.32 0.23 -27.02
CA ARG A 341 12.77 -1.11 -26.59
C ARG A 341 14.01 -1.07 -25.68
N PRO A 342 15.15 -0.47 -26.09
CA PRO A 342 16.31 -0.36 -25.21
C PRO A 342 16.02 0.53 -23.98
N PHE A 343 15.14 1.54 -24.12
CA PHE A 343 14.75 2.38 -23.01
C PHE A 343 14.02 1.61 -21.89
N ILE A 344 13.07 0.73 -22.21
CA ILE A 344 12.35 -0.06 -21.20
C ILE A 344 13.31 -0.96 -20.43
N ILE A 345 14.24 -1.62 -21.12
CA ILE A 345 15.27 -2.47 -20.48
C ILE A 345 16.15 -1.62 -19.57
N PHE A 346 16.60 -0.44 -20.04
CA PHE A 346 17.36 0.50 -19.24
C PHE A 346 16.60 0.92 -17.98
N VAL A 347 15.33 1.32 -18.10
CA VAL A 347 14.48 1.72 -16.96
C VAL A 347 14.32 0.56 -15.98
N LEU A 348 14.07 -0.65 -16.46
CA LEU A 348 13.95 -1.84 -15.61
C LEU A 348 15.24 -2.06 -14.79
N VAL A 349 16.40 -2.09 -15.45
CA VAL A 349 17.70 -2.29 -14.80
C VAL A 349 18.00 -1.14 -13.84
N PHE A 350 17.74 0.10 -14.24
CA PHE A 350 17.93 1.29 -13.41
C PHE A 350 17.08 1.22 -12.13
N VAL A 351 15.78 0.94 -12.25
CA VAL A 351 14.86 0.86 -11.11
C VAL A 351 15.24 -0.29 -10.19
N VAL A 352 15.64 -1.45 -10.72
CA VAL A 352 16.08 -2.58 -9.89
C VAL A 352 17.39 -2.25 -9.16
N LEU A 353 18.44 -1.84 -9.88
CA LEU A 353 19.74 -1.61 -9.25
C LEU A 353 19.72 -0.39 -8.33
N PHE A 354 19.34 0.77 -8.86
CA PHE A 354 19.37 2.02 -8.11
C PHE A 354 18.24 2.08 -7.06
N GLY A 355 17.09 1.46 -7.34
CA GLY A 355 15.99 1.37 -6.38
C GLY A 355 16.32 0.47 -5.19
N CYS A 356 16.93 -0.71 -5.42
CA CYS A 356 17.36 -1.59 -4.32
C CYS A 356 18.41 -0.93 -3.43
N ILE A 357 19.36 -0.18 -4.00
CA ILE A 357 20.38 0.54 -3.24
C ILE A 357 19.74 1.71 -2.47
N SER A 358 18.91 2.53 -3.14
CA SER A 358 18.33 3.74 -2.55
C SER A 358 17.23 3.46 -1.52
N ASN A 359 16.56 2.30 -1.63
CA ASN A 359 15.43 1.91 -0.79
C ASN A 359 15.67 0.58 -0.08
N SER A 360 16.90 0.31 0.34
CA SER A 360 17.26 -0.92 1.07
C SER A 360 16.43 -1.15 2.33
N TYR A 361 15.94 -0.07 2.97
CA TYR A 361 15.04 -0.14 4.12
C TYR A 361 13.74 -0.91 3.84
N MET A 362 13.25 -0.90 2.60
CA MET A 362 12.00 -1.56 2.22
C MET A 362 12.07 -3.08 2.41
N PHE A 363 13.26 -3.68 2.24
CA PHE A 363 13.45 -5.12 2.44
C PHE A 363 13.18 -5.55 3.88
N TYR A 364 13.49 -4.71 4.87
CA TYR A 364 13.19 -5.00 6.27
C TYR A 364 11.70 -4.79 6.61
N MET A 365 10.98 -4.00 5.80
CA MET A 365 9.54 -3.75 5.96
C MET A 365 8.67 -4.77 5.23
N MET A 366 9.24 -5.63 4.36
CA MET A 366 8.55 -6.72 3.66
C MET A 366 8.20 -7.85 4.61
N SER A 367 7.14 -7.63 5.37
CA SER A 367 6.55 -8.62 6.26
C SER A 367 5.71 -9.66 5.53
N TRP A 368 5.40 -10.79 6.19
CA TRP A 368 4.47 -11.79 5.65
C TRP A 368 3.12 -11.20 5.22
N PRO A 369 2.44 -10.34 6.01
CA PRO A 369 1.23 -9.65 5.56
C PRO A 369 1.45 -8.76 4.33
N ALA A 370 2.58 -8.06 4.24
CA ALA A 370 2.88 -7.19 3.10
C ALA A 370 3.09 -8.00 1.82
N ILE A 371 3.85 -9.10 1.90
CA ILE A 371 4.08 -10.02 0.77
C ILE A 371 2.76 -10.65 0.34
N PHE A 372 2.00 -11.20 1.29
CA PHE A 372 0.72 -11.84 1.00
C PHE A 372 -0.30 -10.85 0.40
N GLY A 373 -0.44 -9.66 0.98
CA GLY A 373 -1.33 -8.63 0.46
C GLY A 373 -0.92 -8.13 -0.93
N GLY A 374 0.39 -7.90 -1.14
CA GLY A 374 0.93 -7.46 -2.44
C GLY A 374 0.84 -8.53 -3.53
N LEU A 375 0.92 -9.81 -3.17
CA LEU A 375 0.67 -10.94 -4.08
C LEU A 375 -0.80 -11.06 -4.47
N LEU A 376 -1.70 -10.91 -3.49
CA LEU A 376 -3.12 -11.17 -3.66
C LEU A 376 -3.78 -10.22 -4.66
N LEU A 377 -3.37 -8.95 -4.69
CA LEU A 377 -3.95 -7.94 -5.58
C LEU A 377 -3.82 -8.30 -7.08
N PRO A 378 -2.61 -8.49 -7.66
CA PRO A 378 -2.47 -8.84 -9.07
C PRO A 378 -3.09 -10.21 -9.38
N TRP A 379 -2.98 -11.20 -8.48
CA TRP A 379 -3.53 -12.55 -8.69
C TRP A 379 -5.05 -12.56 -8.76
N CYS A 380 -5.71 -11.92 -7.80
CA CYS A 380 -7.15 -11.73 -7.86
C CYS A 380 -7.53 -10.90 -9.10
N GLY A 381 -6.75 -9.87 -9.44
CA GLY A 381 -6.93 -9.09 -10.66
C GLY A 381 -7.00 -9.94 -11.93
N PHE A 382 -6.00 -10.80 -12.15
CA PHE A 382 -5.98 -11.74 -13.28
C PHE A 382 -7.20 -12.67 -13.27
N MET A 383 -7.54 -13.23 -12.10
CA MET A 383 -8.67 -14.15 -11.95
C MET A 383 -10.01 -13.49 -12.26
N PHE A 384 -10.29 -12.33 -11.66
CA PHE A 384 -11.57 -11.63 -11.86
C PHE A 384 -11.68 -11.02 -13.26
N GLY A 385 -10.58 -10.51 -13.83
CA GLY A 385 -10.55 -10.06 -15.22
C GLY A 385 -10.84 -11.20 -16.20
N CYS A 386 -10.24 -12.36 -15.99
CA CYS A 386 -10.51 -13.57 -16.76
C CYS A 386 -11.96 -14.03 -16.60
N PHE A 387 -12.44 -14.16 -15.36
CA PHE A 387 -13.80 -14.61 -15.05
C PHE A 387 -14.87 -13.69 -15.64
N ALA A 388 -14.72 -12.37 -15.49
CA ALA A 388 -15.64 -11.41 -16.08
C ALA A 388 -15.69 -11.54 -17.61
N SER A 389 -14.53 -11.67 -18.25
CA SER A 389 -14.44 -11.81 -19.71
C SER A 389 -15.09 -13.10 -20.22
N ILE A 390 -14.93 -14.21 -19.50
CA ILE A 390 -15.57 -15.49 -19.82
C ILE A 390 -17.09 -15.39 -19.64
N LEU A 391 -17.55 -14.77 -18.54
CA LEU A 391 -18.98 -14.59 -18.27
C LEU A 391 -19.70 -13.83 -19.39
N PHE A 392 -19.05 -12.80 -19.93
CA PHE A 392 -19.54 -12.03 -21.09
C PHE A 392 -19.15 -12.62 -22.44
N ARG A 393 -18.72 -13.89 -22.48
CA ARG A 393 -18.45 -14.68 -23.70
C ARG A 393 -17.47 -14.00 -24.68
N GLN A 394 -16.44 -13.36 -24.15
CA GLN A 394 -15.40 -12.74 -24.99
C GLN A 394 -14.54 -13.80 -25.71
N SER A 395 -13.91 -13.40 -26.81
CA SER A 395 -12.99 -14.28 -27.54
C SER A 395 -11.77 -14.64 -26.67
N PRO A 396 -11.11 -15.79 -26.86
CA PRO A 396 -9.95 -16.18 -26.05
C PRO A 396 -8.83 -15.12 -26.02
N SER A 397 -8.59 -14.45 -27.15
CA SER A 397 -7.61 -13.36 -27.25
C SER A 397 -8.01 -12.13 -26.44
N ASP A 398 -9.31 -11.80 -26.39
CA ASP A 398 -9.84 -10.68 -25.61
C ASP A 398 -9.87 -11.02 -24.12
N VAL A 399 -10.20 -12.26 -23.75
CA VAL A 399 -10.12 -12.76 -22.37
C VAL A 399 -8.71 -12.60 -21.83
N THR A 400 -7.70 -13.04 -22.59
CA THR A 400 -6.28 -12.87 -22.22
C THR A 400 -5.92 -11.40 -22.05
N ALA A 401 -6.31 -10.53 -22.99
CA ALA A 401 -6.02 -9.10 -22.93
C ALA A 401 -6.68 -8.44 -21.69
N ILE A 402 -7.96 -8.70 -21.43
CA ILE A 402 -8.68 -8.11 -20.28
C ILE A 402 -8.14 -8.65 -18.96
N ALA A 403 -7.82 -9.95 -18.87
CA ALA A 403 -7.26 -10.54 -17.66
C ALA A 403 -5.91 -9.90 -17.32
N ILE A 404 -5.00 -9.82 -18.29
CA ILE A 404 -3.67 -9.23 -18.13
C ILE A 404 -3.79 -7.74 -17.79
N GLU A 405 -4.63 -7.01 -18.53
CA GLU A 405 -4.85 -5.59 -18.29
C GLU A 405 -5.37 -5.32 -16.88
N THR A 406 -6.32 -6.14 -16.42
CA THR A 406 -6.86 -6.00 -15.07
C THR A 406 -5.77 -6.25 -14.03
N GLY A 407 -5.03 -7.36 -14.12
CA GLY A 407 -4.07 -7.75 -13.07
C GLY A 407 -2.79 -6.91 -13.04
N ILE A 408 -2.33 -6.38 -14.17
CA ILE A 408 -1.13 -5.53 -14.22
C ILE A 408 -1.50 -4.08 -13.95
N GLN A 409 -1.17 -3.62 -12.74
CA GLN A 409 -1.35 -2.23 -12.35
C GLN A 409 -0.15 -1.36 -12.67
N ASN A 410 -0.38 -0.06 -12.86
CA ASN A 410 0.69 0.94 -12.95
C ASN A 410 1.25 1.27 -11.56
N THR A 411 2.20 0.45 -11.11
CA THR A 411 2.86 0.61 -9.81
C THR A 411 3.71 1.88 -9.75
N GLY A 412 4.27 2.34 -10.88
CA GLY A 412 5.02 3.60 -10.98
C GLY A 412 4.16 4.82 -10.64
N VAL A 413 2.96 4.90 -11.20
CA VAL A 413 1.97 5.94 -10.86
C VAL A 413 1.62 5.90 -9.38
N SER A 414 1.43 4.70 -8.82
CA SER A 414 1.09 4.49 -7.41
C SER A 414 2.19 5.00 -6.47
N ILE A 415 3.45 4.63 -6.74
CA ILE A 415 4.63 5.06 -5.97
C ILE A 415 4.79 6.57 -6.06
N PHE A 416 4.71 7.14 -7.27
CA PHE A 416 4.82 8.58 -7.45
C PHE A 416 3.71 9.32 -6.70
N LEU A 417 2.47 8.85 -6.79
CA LEU A 417 1.35 9.48 -6.10
C LEU A 417 1.54 9.46 -4.58
N LEU A 418 1.98 8.33 -4.02
CA LEU A 418 2.29 8.21 -2.60
C LEU A 418 3.37 9.19 -2.16
N LYS A 419 4.50 9.21 -2.87
CA LYS A 419 5.68 10.04 -2.56
C LYS A 419 5.44 11.54 -2.76
N ALA A 420 4.63 11.91 -3.75
CA ALA A 420 4.33 13.32 -4.05
C ALA A 420 3.19 13.89 -3.20
N SER A 421 2.31 13.03 -2.70
CA SER A 421 1.11 13.47 -1.99
C SER A 421 1.25 13.40 -0.48
N PHE A 422 1.92 12.38 0.07
CA PHE A 422 1.97 12.14 1.52
C PHE A 422 3.34 12.46 2.12
N ALA A 423 3.36 12.76 3.42
CA ALA A 423 4.58 13.04 4.16
C ALA A 423 5.30 11.75 4.59
N GLN A 424 6.61 11.85 4.85
CA GLN A 424 7.35 10.79 5.53
C GLN A 424 6.89 10.67 6.99
N PRO A 425 6.84 9.46 7.58
CA PRO A 425 7.25 8.17 7.01
C PRO A 425 6.14 7.41 6.24
N ASP A 426 4.91 7.91 6.19
CA ASP A 426 3.78 7.17 5.56
C ASP A 426 3.94 6.93 4.07
N ALA A 427 4.44 7.95 3.35
CA ALA A 427 4.72 7.82 1.93
C ALA A 427 5.71 6.67 1.65
N ASP A 428 6.71 6.50 2.52
CA ASP A 428 7.76 5.49 2.39
C ASP A 428 7.22 4.09 2.72
N ILE A 429 6.52 3.96 3.85
CA ILE A 429 5.90 2.70 4.28
C ILE A 429 4.85 2.23 3.27
N GLY A 430 4.00 3.14 2.79
CA GLY A 430 2.95 2.82 1.81
C GLY A 430 3.53 2.41 0.45
N SER A 431 4.65 3.00 0.04
CA SER A 431 5.30 2.68 -1.24
C SER A 431 5.90 1.28 -1.31
N VAL A 432 6.07 0.60 -0.17
CA VAL A 432 6.52 -0.80 -0.12
C VAL A 432 5.55 -1.71 -0.89
N ILE A 433 4.24 -1.49 -0.75
CA ILE A 433 3.25 -2.39 -1.37
C ILE A 433 3.27 -2.36 -2.91
N PRO A 434 3.22 -1.21 -3.60
CA PRO A 434 3.35 -1.18 -5.05
C PRO A 434 4.64 -1.86 -5.55
N VAL A 435 5.75 -1.79 -4.80
CA VAL A 435 7.00 -2.48 -5.14
C VAL A 435 6.82 -3.99 -5.05
N ILE A 436 6.22 -4.49 -3.96
CA ILE A 436 5.87 -5.92 -3.83
C ILE A 436 4.97 -6.35 -4.98
N VAL A 437 3.90 -5.60 -5.27
CA VAL A 437 2.98 -5.89 -6.39
C VAL A 437 3.78 -6.00 -7.69
N ALA A 438 4.68 -5.05 -7.98
CA ALA A 438 5.51 -5.09 -9.19
C ALA A 438 6.41 -6.34 -9.27
N CYS A 439 7.03 -6.75 -8.15
CA CYS A 439 7.91 -7.92 -8.10
C CYS A 439 7.14 -9.24 -8.28
N PHE A 440 5.92 -9.34 -7.76
CA PHE A 440 5.14 -10.59 -7.77
C PHE A 440 4.18 -10.71 -8.96
N THR A 441 3.93 -9.62 -9.70
CA THR A 441 3.08 -9.61 -10.91
C THR A 441 3.58 -10.54 -12.03
N PRO A 442 4.90 -10.64 -12.35
CA PRO A 442 5.38 -11.50 -13.42
C PRO A 442 5.22 -13.00 -13.16
N ILE A 443 5.15 -13.44 -11.90
CA ILE A 443 5.13 -14.87 -11.53
C ILE A 443 3.96 -15.64 -12.18
N PRO A 444 2.69 -15.22 -11.99
CA PRO A 444 1.55 -15.91 -12.63
C PRO A 444 1.60 -15.82 -14.16
N LEU A 445 2.16 -14.75 -14.72
CA LEU A 445 2.29 -14.55 -16.16
C LEU A 445 3.34 -15.49 -16.78
N LEU A 446 4.48 -15.69 -16.09
CA LEU A 446 5.50 -16.65 -16.49
C LEU A 446 4.97 -18.09 -16.45
N LEU A 447 4.19 -18.43 -15.41
CA LEU A 447 3.51 -19.72 -15.34
C LEU A 447 2.51 -19.88 -16.49
N GLY A 448 1.69 -18.86 -16.77
CA GLY A 448 0.79 -18.84 -17.91
C GLY A 448 1.52 -19.01 -19.25
N ALA A 449 2.64 -18.31 -19.43
CA ALA A 449 3.46 -18.40 -20.64
C ALA A 449 4.09 -19.79 -20.83
N ALA A 450 4.57 -20.39 -19.73
CA ALA A 450 5.12 -21.75 -19.75
C ALA A 450 4.06 -22.78 -20.14
N VAL A 451 2.86 -22.70 -19.55
CA VAL A 451 1.72 -23.58 -19.89
C VAL A 451 1.28 -23.36 -21.34
N HIS A 452 1.14 -22.11 -21.77
CA HIS A 452 0.76 -21.78 -23.15
C HIS A 452 1.75 -22.33 -24.18
N THR A 453 3.05 -22.15 -23.92
CA THR A 453 4.12 -22.68 -24.77
C THR A 453 4.09 -24.20 -24.81
N MET A 454 3.92 -24.86 -23.66
CA MET A 454 3.79 -26.31 -23.58
C MET A 454 2.60 -26.84 -24.39
N LEU A 455 1.41 -26.22 -24.25
CA LEU A 455 0.22 -26.60 -25.01
C LEU A 455 0.40 -26.40 -26.52
N LYS A 456 1.06 -25.31 -26.93
CA LYS A 456 1.38 -25.03 -28.34
C LYS A 456 2.34 -26.08 -28.91
N MET A 457 3.35 -26.48 -28.14
CA MET A 457 4.26 -27.56 -28.51
C MET A 457 3.54 -28.91 -28.63
N LEU A 458 2.62 -29.23 -27.71
CA LEU A 458 1.83 -30.46 -27.76
C LEU A 458 0.89 -30.49 -28.97
N LYS A 459 0.19 -29.39 -29.26
CA LYS A 459 -0.65 -29.27 -30.47
C LYS A 459 0.18 -29.42 -31.74
N LYS A 460 1.34 -28.74 -31.83
CA LYS A 460 2.24 -28.86 -32.97
C LYS A 460 2.72 -30.29 -33.16
N ARG A 461 3.12 -30.99 -32.08
CA ARG A 461 3.50 -32.41 -32.12
C ARG A 461 2.35 -33.30 -32.61
N ARG A 462 1.13 -33.10 -32.11
CA ARG A 462 -0.06 -33.85 -32.57
C ARG A 462 -0.32 -33.62 -34.06
N GLN A 463 -0.25 -32.37 -34.53
CA GLN A 463 -0.42 -32.03 -35.94
C GLN A 463 0.63 -32.74 -36.80
N THR A 464 1.91 -32.68 -36.41
CA THR A 464 3.00 -33.36 -37.13
C THR A 464 2.83 -34.88 -37.18
N ILE A 465 2.32 -35.50 -36.12
CA ILE A 465 2.02 -36.95 -36.11
C ILE A 465 0.91 -37.27 -37.12
N VAL A 466 -0.18 -36.51 -37.10
CA VAL A 466 -1.32 -36.68 -38.03
C VAL A 466 -0.86 -36.48 -39.49
N ASP A 467 -0.07 -35.44 -39.76
CA ASP A 467 0.47 -35.17 -41.10
C ASP A 467 1.37 -36.32 -41.58
N CYS A 468 2.18 -36.91 -40.68
CA CYS A 468 3.01 -38.07 -40.98
C CYS A 468 2.18 -39.34 -41.28
N GLU A 469 1.10 -39.58 -40.55
CA GLU A 469 0.19 -40.72 -40.78
C GLU A 469 -0.52 -40.60 -42.14
N VAL A 470 -1.07 -39.42 -42.46
CA VAL A 470 -1.71 -39.15 -43.76
C VAL A 470 -0.71 -39.34 -44.92
N GLN A 471 0.52 -38.86 -44.77
CA GLN A 471 1.55 -39.02 -45.80
C GLN A 471 1.98 -40.48 -45.97
N LYS A 472 1.94 -41.28 -44.90
CA LYS A 472 2.21 -42.72 -44.94
C LYS A 472 1.10 -43.50 -45.63
N GLU A 473 -0.17 -43.17 -45.39
CA GLU A 473 -1.30 -43.77 -46.10
C GLU A 473 -1.27 -43.44 -47.61
N ALA A 474 -1.04 -42.17 -47.97
CA ALA A 474 -0.95 -41.74 -49.37
C ALA A 474 0.21 -42.42 -50.13
N SER A 475 1.34 -42.67 -49.47
CA SER A 475 2.47 -43.38 -50.09
C SER A 475 2.20 -44.88 -50.27
N VAL A 476 1.44 -45.51 -49.37
CA VAL A 476 0.98 -46.91 -49.53
C VAL A 476 -0.01 -47.04 -50.69
N GLU A 477 -0.96 -46.11 -50.84
CA GLU A 477 -1.90 -46.09 -51.97
C GLU A 477 -1.19 -45.89 -53.31
N MET A 478 -0.22 -44.96 -53.39
CA MET A 478 0.60 -44.74 -54.59
C MET A 478 1.40 -45.99 -54.99
N LEU A 479 1.99 -46.71 -54.04
CA LEU A 479 2.70 -47.96 -54.30
C LEU A 479 1.75 -49.08 -54.74
N SER A 480 0.54 -49.15 -54.17
CA SER A 480 -0.49 -50.09 -54.61
C SER A 480 -0.95 -49.80 -56.04
N ALA A 481 -1.21 -48.54 -56.38
CA ALA A 481 -1.58 -48.12 -57.73
C ALA A 481 -0.46 -48.37 -58.76
N ALA A 482 0.80 -48.14 -58.37
CA ALA A 482 1.96 -48.42 -59.22
C ALA A 482 2.12 -49.94 -59.50
N ASN A 483 1.89 -50.80 -58.50
CA ASN A 483 1.91 -52.25 -58.68
C ASN A 483 0.76 -52.77 -59.56
N ILE A 484 -0.36 -52.05 -59.66
CA ILE A 484 -1.47 -52.39 -60.57
C ILE A 484 -1.17 -51.97 -62.02
N LEU A 485 -0.30 -50.97 -62.22
CA LEU A 485 0.06 -50.41 -63.53
C LEU A 485 1.25 -51.11 -64.22
N ILE A 486 1.92 -52.05 -63.56
CA ILE A 486 2.98 -52.88 -64.18
C ILE A 486 2.30 -54.12 -64.80
N PRO A 487 2.20 -54.25 -66.14
CA PRO A 487 1.74 -55.49 -66.73
C PRO A 487 2.83 -56.54 -66.51
N LEU A 488 2.46 -57.66 -65.89
CA LEU A 488 3.32 -58.85 -65.84
C LEU A 488 3.69 -59.23 -67.28
N PRO A 489 4.98 -59.49 -67.60
CA PRO A 489 5.33 -60.01 -68.91
C PRO A 489 4.66 -61.37 -69.07
N GLU A 490 3.86 -61.53 -70.11
CA GLU A 490 3.33 -62.83 -70.51
C GLU A 490 4.50 -63.79 -70.71
N ALA A 491 4.60 -64.78 -69.82
CA ALA A 491 5.50 -65.89 -69.98
C ALA A 491 5.02 -66.73 -71.17
N GLN A 492 5.63 -66.54 -72.34
CA GLN A 492 5.51 -67.49 -73.44
C GLN A 492 6.36 -68.74 -73.14
N SER A 493 5.71 -69.88 -73.40
CA SER A 493 6.07 -71.28 -73.15
C SER A 493 7.46 -71.72 -73.57
#